data_AF-A0A1D2QZM9-F1
#
_entry.id   AF-A0A1D2QZM9-F1
#
_cell.length_a   1.000
_cell.length_b   1.000
_cell.length_c   1.000
_cell.angle_alpha   90.00
_cell.angle_beta   90.00
_cell.angle_gamma   90.00
#
_symmetry.space_group_name_H-M   'P 1'
#
loop_
_entity.id
_entity.type
_entity.pdbx_description
1 polymer ?
#
loop_
_entity_poly.entity_id
_entity_poly.type
_entity_poly.pdbx_seq_one_letter_code
_entity_poly.pdbx_strand_id
1 'polypeptide(L)'
;MDSNDRFLNPYNFVRYLDEGKNDKTESKLLGKCRPPPHDRFLSLNGRIECKLEAVTPIFISDSEFVESKPVKGGEHKFYRFFKLRKENGKEKFAIPSTSLRGMLRSVFEAATDSCFSVFEGDKRLSHREIKKARIMKPSIVLSLPDNNSCGEVDICNSARVPFNLLKGDWGCGDVAYAIIDKRRNPKVTKISEKSLNNGTKGWLKITGQNIPGKKNEYFFYPTGKKVKFSKEPMEDYNKVLSEQIENEFSTKFQNSELSVGDLIYVEVTNNEVVNIALVKIPRLLYRNSIRNLLLPSHLSPCSKYNNLCPACRVFGWVNQNSPKDLKKKVAYAGRVKISHAEPIRDISDEETLEVTLAILSSPKPTATFFYLLKNGEPDSNVNYDTDGAQLRGRKFYRHQEKPNAQEYQRVGDDPKNHLNRTIIDALKPGAEFKFTIEFENLAPVELGALLWSIEMENKMCHKLGLAKPLGFGSVKLSIDEISVLDVKKRYNSLTDEGWKKVTDQKMKWVNLFKEVMSDKYEKSFKELNNIKDLKAISSPSILPVHYPRMDKKPDEKGENFKWFAQKIPLEIASKDTGLAYNFINKKEKMEKKVLRNF
;
A
#
# COMPACT_ATOMS: atom_id res chain seq x y z
N MET A 1 -24.04 6.82 22.32
CA MET A 1 -22.63 7.24 22.37
C MET A 1 -22.55 8.51 21.55
N ASP A 2 -22.02 9.58 22.13
CA ASP A 2 -21.98 10.89 21.50
C ASP A 2 -21.09 10.86 20.23
N SER A 3 -21.53 11.44 19.12
CA SER A 3 -20.80 11.44 17.83
C SER A 3 -19.44 12.16 17.94
N ASN A 4 -19.26 12.98 18.98
CA ASN A 4 -18.07 13.79 19.24
C ASN A 4 -16.82 12.98 19.66
N ASP A 5 -16.93 11.67 19.91
CA ASP A 5 -15.80 10.84 20.36
C ASP A 5 -15.30 9.84 19.32
N ARG A 6 -15.68 10.01 18.05
CA ARG A 6 -15.27 9.14 16.94
C ARG A 6 -14.61 9.91 15.80
N PHE A 7 -13.74 9.23 15.08
CA PHE A 7 -13.07 9.75 13.88
C PHE A 7 -12.93 8.66 12.83
N LEU A 8 -12.72 9.02 11.56
CA LEU A 8 -12.45 8.06 10.50
C LEU A 8 -10.96 8.06 10.15
N ASN A 9 -10.42 6.87 9.86
CA ASN A 9 -9.10 6.76 9.24
C ASN A 9 -9.11 7.46 7.87
N PRO A 10 -8.01 8.11 7.42
CA PRO A 10 -8.03 8.95 6.21
C PRO A 10 -8.27 8.22 4.91
N TYR A 11 -8.24 6.90 4.94
CA TYR A 11 -8.57 6.05 3.81
C TYR A 11 -9.36 4.84 4.27
N ASN A 12 -10.10 4.26 3.34
CA ASN A 12 -10.66 2.93 3.47
C ASN A 12 -10.52 2.24 2.09
N PHE A 13 -11.18 1.11 1.88
CA PHE A 13 -11.03 0.30 0.69
C PHE A 13 -12.36 0.14 -0.04
N VAL A 14 -12.32 0.28 -1.36
CA VAL A 14 -13.42 -0.09 -2.25
C VAL A 14 -13.28 -1.57 -2.56
N ARG A 15 -14.19 -2.39 -2.03
CA ARG A 15 -14.18 -3.84 -2.28
C ARG A 15 -14.34 -4.14 -3.76
N TYR A 16 -13.74 -5.24 -4.21
CA TYR A 16 -13.97 -5.79 -5.53
C TYR A 16 -15.28 -6.60 -5.56
N LEU A 17 -15.71 -6.99 -6.75
CA LEU A 17 -16.85 -7.87 -6.97
C LEU A 17 -16.34 -9.27 -7.36
N ASP A 18 -17.15 -10.28 -7.05
CA ASP A 18 -16.95 -11.61 -7.62
C ASP A 18 -17.13 -11.56 -9.15
N GLU A 19 -16.68 -12.59 -9.86
CA GLU A 19 -16.81 -12.61 -11.32
C GLU A 19 -18.29 -12.54 -11.75
N GLY A 20 -18.60 -11.62 -12.67
CA GLY A 20 -19.97 -11.39 -13.12
C GLY A 20 -20.56 -12.64 -13.80
N LYS A 21 -21.88 -12.82 -13.68
CA LYS A 21 -22.57 -14.03 -14.13
C LYS A 21 -23.10 -13.95 -15.56
N ASN A 22 -23.26 -12.74 -16.10
CA ASN A 22 -23.95 -12.51 -17.36
C ASN A 22 -23.00 -12.14 -18.51
N ASP A 23 -23.17 -12.82 -19.63
CA ASP A 23 -22.33 -12.73 -20.83
C ASP A 23 -23.05 -12.08 -22.04
N LYS A 24 -24.12 -11.29 -21.80
CA LYS A 24 -24.71 -10.42 -22.83
C LYS A 24 -23.63 -9.57 -23.54
N THR A 25 -23.83 -9.26 -24.82
CA THR A 25 -22.83 -8.59 -25.67
C THR A 25 -22.24 -7.32 -25.06
N GLU A 26 -23.06 -6.45 -24.46
CA GLU A 26 -22.59 -5.22 -23.81
C GLU A 26 -21.87 -5.49 -22.48
N SER A 27 -22.26 -6.54 -21.75
CA SER A 27 -21.60 -6.96 -20.50
C SER A 27 -20.17 -7.48 -20.75
N LYS A 28 -19.91 -8.05 -21.93
CA LYS A 28 -18.54 -8.42 -22.37
C LYS A 28 -17.64 -7.20 -22.51
N LEU A 29 -18.18 -6.04 -22.90
CA LEU A 29 -17.42 -4.79 -22.95
C LEU A 29 -17.12 -4.24 -21.55
N LEU A 30 -17.81 -4.67 -20.50
CA LEU A 30 -17.40 -4.40 -19.11
C LEU A 30 -16.56 -5.53 -18.51
N GLY A 31 -16.15 -6.51 -19.31
CA GLY A 31 -15.23 -7.60 -18.95
C GLY A 31 -13.87 -7.48 -19.63
N LYS A 32 -13.07 -8.53 -19.54
CA LYS A 32 -11.81 -8.63 -20.30
C LYS A 32 -12.13 -9.05 -21.74
N CYS A 33 -11.65 -8.28 -22.72
CA CYS A 33 -11.83 -8.58 -24.14
C CYS A 33 -10.74 -7.92 -24.98
N ARG A 34 -10.75 -8.20 -26.29
CA ARG A 34 -9.81 -7.59 -27.24
C ARG A 34 -10.15 -6.11 -27.42
N PRO A 35 -9.16 -5.20 -27.36
CA PRO A 35 -9.40 -3.80 -27.65
C PRO A 35 -9.68 -3.54 -29.14
N PRO A 36 -10.44 -2.49 -29.47
CA PRO A 36 -10.57 -2.04 -30.85
C PRO A 36 -9.20 -1.55 -31.37
N PRO A 37 -8.92 -1.72 -32.67
CA PRO A 37 -7.69 -1.20 -33.26
C PRO A 37 -7.73 0.33 -33.38
N HIS A 38 -6.56 0.94 -33.58
CA HIS A 38 -6.41 2.39 -33.76
C HIS A 38 -6.40 2.82 -35.24
N ASP A 39 -6.42 1.86 -36.18
CA ASP A 39 -6.27 2.11 -37.62
C ASP A 39 -7.58 2.50 -38.32
N ARG A 40 -8.71 2.51 -37.60
CA ARG A 40 -10.04 2.78 -38.18
C ARG A 40 -11.02 3.28 -37.12
N PHE A 41 -12.02 4.04 -37.55
CA PHE A 41 -13.13 4.46 -36.70
C PHE A 41 -14.21 3.37 -36.62
N LEU A 42 -14.57 2.96 -35.40
CA LEU A 42 -15.52 1.88 -35.13
C LEU A 42 -16.72 2.31 -34.28
N SER A 43 -16.56 3.34 -33.44
CA SER A 43 -17.58 3.76 -32.48
C SER A 43 -17.51 5.27 -32.27
N LEU A 44 -17.93 5.75 -31.10
CA LEU A 44 -17.94 7.16 -30.73
C LEU A 44 -16.52 7.71 -30.60
N ASN A 45 -16.28 8.83 -31.27
CA ASN A 45 -15.08 9.65 -31.17
C ASN A 45 -15.53 11.05 -30.77
N GLY A 46 -14.78 11.73 -29.91
CA GLY A 46 -15.22 13.04 -29.46
C GLY A 46 -14.31 13.71 -28.45
N ARG A 47 -14.83 14.79 -27.87
CA ARG A 47 -14.20 15.56 -26.80
C ARG A 47 -15.18 15.87 -25.68
N ILE A 48 -14.66 15.97 -24.47
CA ILE A 48 -15.40 16.34 -23.26
C ILE A 48 -14.68 17.52 -22.63
N GLU A 49 -15.36 18.66 -22.55
CA GLU A 49 -14.86 19.83 -21.81
C GLU A 49 -15.26 19.70 -20.35
N CYS A 50 -14.26 19.77 -19.47
CA CYS A 50 -14.42 19.54 -18.04
C CYS A 50 -13.94 20.75 -17.24
N LYS A 51 -14.65 21.03 -16.15
CA LYS A 51 -14.24 21.96 -15.11
C LYS A 51 -13.89 21.21 -13.83
N LEU A 52 -12.86 21.66 -13.13
CA LEU A 52 -12.40 21.16 -11.84
C LEU A 52 -12.43 22.28 -10.82
N GLU A 53 -13.04 22.04 -9.66
CA GLU A 53 -13.08 22.97 -8.51
C GLU A 53 -12.43 22.32 -7.29
N ALA A 54 -11.48 23.02 -6.66
CA ALA A 54 -10.87 22.61 -5.41
C ALA A 54 -11.79 22.82 -4.20
N VAL A 55 -12.29 21.75 -3.58
CA VAL A 55 -13.12 21.83 -2.35
C VAL A 55 -12.26 21.99 -1.10
N THR A 56 -11.08 21.37 -1.10
CA THR A 56 -10.05 21.49 -0.05
C THR A 56 -8.76 21.96 -0.70
N PRO A 57 -7.75 22.42 0.06
CA PRO A 57 -6.45 22.79 -0.50
C PRO A 57 -5.91 21.71 -1.42
N ILE A 58 -5.36 22.10 -2.56
CA ILE A 58 -4.77 21.17 -3.53
C ILE A 58 -3.30 21.46 -3.71
N PHE A 59 -2.51 20.40 -3.85
CA PHE A 59 -1.09 20.51 -4.13
C PHE A 59 -0.67 19.40 -5.09
N ILE A 60 -0.13 19.80 -6.24
CA ILE A 60 0.54 18.89 -7.17
C ILE A 60 2.00 19.27 -7.18
N SER A 61 2.87 18.34 -6.78
CA SER A 61 4.30 18.61 -6.73
C SER A 61 4.85 18.84 -8.12
N ASP A 62 5.60 19.92 -8.27
CA ASP A 62 6.59 20.03 -9.33
C ASP A 62 7.80 19.17 -8.94
N SER A 63 7.98 18.03 -9.60
CA SER A 63 9.03 17.07 -9.21
C SER A 63 10.40 17.42 -9.78
N GLU A 64 10.47 18.35 -10.73
CA GLU A 64 11.74 18.84 -11.29
C GLU A 64 12.40 19.90 -10.39
N PHE A 65 11.63 20.50 -9.47
CA PHE A 65 12.07 21.57 -8.60
C PHE A 65 11.90 21.18 -7.12
N VAL A 66 12.91 20.52 -6.58
CA VAL A 66 12.95 20.08 -5.17
C VAL A 66 14.16 20.69 -4.48
N GLU A 67 13.92 21.53 -3.49
CA GLU A 67 14.99 22.04 -2.62
C GLU A 67 15.10 21.15 -1.38
N SER A 68 16.31 20.98 -0.85
CA SER A 68 16.55 20.20 0.36
C SER A 68 17.46 20.97 1.32
N LYS A 69 17.12 20.96 2.62
CA LYS A 69 17.91 21.58 3.68
C LYS A 69 18.32 20.52 4.72
N PRO A 70 19.57 20.52 5.22
CA PRO A 70 20.00 19.56 6.23
C PRO A 70 19.24 19.79 7.54
N VAL A 71 18.81 18.70 8.18
CA VAL A 71 18.15 18.69 9.49
C VAL A 71 18.65 17.51 10.32
N LYS A 72 18.32 17.45 11.61
CA LYS A 72 18.70 16.32 12.46
C LYS A 72 18.13 15.00 11.89
N GLY A 73 19.01 14.06 11.57
CA GLY A 73 18.66 12.73 11.07
C GLY A 73 18.36 12.64 9.57
N GLY A 74 18.67 13.66 8.77
CA GLY A 74 18.56 13.60 7.31
C GLY A 74 18.35 14.96 6.65
N GLU A 75 17.47 15.00 5.64
CA GLU A 75 17.15 16.23 4.89
C GLU A 75 15.66 16.54 4.95
N HIS A 76 15.33 17.83 5.03
CA HIS A 76 13.98 18.34 4.88
C HIS A 76 13.79 18.91 3.48
N LYS A 77 12.78 18.41 2.75
CA LYS A 77 12.53 18.82 1.35
C LYS A 77 11.39 19.81 1.22
N PHE A 78 11.56 20.74 0.29
CA PHE A 78 10.59 21.75 -0.12
C PHE A 78 10.12 21.42 -1.54
N TYR A 79 8.82 21.50 -1.75
CA TYR A 79 8.19 21.27 -3.05
C TYR A 79 7.34 22.47 -3.42
N ARG A 80 7.44 22.94 -4.65
CA ARG A 80 6.52 23.94 -5.22
C ARG A 80 5.37 23.28 -5.96
N PHE A 81 4.28 24.02 -6.17
CA PHE A 81 3.16 23.55 -6.99
C PHE A 81 3.58 23.49 -8.47
N PHE A 82 3.06 22.51 -9.21
CA PHE A 82 3.35 22.30 -10.63
C PHE A 82 2.96 23.51 -11.49
N LYS A 83 3.93 24.04 -12.25
CA LYS A 83 3.74 25.15 -13.19
C LYS A 83 4.15 24.72 -14.60
N LEU A 84 3.39 25.15 -15.60
CA LEU A 84 3.74 25.03 -17.01
C LEU A 84 4.43 26.29 -17.48
N ARG A 85 5.55 26.12 -18.19
CA ARG A 85 6.22 27.22 -18.89
C ARG A 85 5.54 27.46 -20.24
N LYS A 86 5.00 28.66 -20.45
CA LYS A 86 4.45 29.10 -21.75
C LYS A 86 5.59 29.55 -22.67
N GLU A 87 5.30 29.69 -23.97
CA GLU A 87 6.27 30.10 -25.00
C GLU A 87 6.95 31.45 -24.70
N ASN A 88 6.24 32.36 -24.03
CA ASN A 88 6.77 33.66 -23.58
C ASN A 88 7.68 33.56 -22.34
N GLY A 89 8.03 32.35 -21.90
CA GLY A 89 8.88 32.08 -20.75
C GLY A 89 8.19 32.20 -19.38
N LYS A 90 6.95 32.67 -19.30
CA LYS A 90 6.22 32.78 -18.02
C LYS A 90 5.73 31.41 -17.55
N GLU A 91 5.89 31.15 -16.27
CA GLU A 91 5.33 29.99 -15.59
C GLU A 91 3.89 30.27 -15.14
N LYS A 92 2.98 29.34 -15.39
CA LYS A 92 1.59 29.39 -14.89
C LYS A 92 1.25 28.11 -14.14
N PHE A 93 0.48 28.23 -13.06
CA PHE A 93 -0.10 27.08 -12.38
C PHE A 93 -0.81 26.14 -13.35
N ALA A 94 -0.66 24.84 -13.14
CA ALA A 94 -1.37 23.85 -13.94
C ALA A 94 -1.54 22.55 -13.15
N ILE A 95 -2.46 21.70 -13.60
CA ILE A 95 -2.52 20.31 -13.14
C ILE A 95 -2.07 19.42 -14.29
N PRO A 96 -1.05 18.57 -14.09
CA PRO A 96 -0.54 17.74 -15.15
C PRO A 96 -1.58 16.69 -15.60
N SER A 97 -1.65 16.46 -16.91
CA SER A 97 -2.55 15.48 -17.53
C SER A 97 -2.42 14.09 -16.93
N THR A 98 -1.22 13.69 -16.51
CA THR A 98 -0.94 12.41 -15.83
C THR A 98 -1.65 12.30 -14.47
N SER A 99 -1.74 13.40 -13.71
CA SER A 99 -2.45 13.44 -12.43
C SER A 99 -3.96 13.32 -12.63
N LEU A 100 -4.52 14.03 -13.61
CA LEU A 100 -5.93 13.89 -14.01
C LEU A 100 -6.24 12.47 -14.48
N ARG A 101 -5.38 11.90 -15.33
CA ARG A 101 -5.52 10.53 -15.83
C ARG A 101 -5.51 9.50 -14.70
N GLY A 102 -4.59 9.62 -13.74
CA GLY A 102 -4.51 8.73 -12.59
C GLY A 102 -5.75 8.81 -11.69
N MET A 103 -6.25 10.03 -11.45
CA MET A 103 -7.47 10.28 -10.68
C MET A 103 -8.70 9.65 -11.34
N LEU A 104 -8.94 9.94 -12.62
CA LEU A 104 -10.08 9.40 -13.37
C LEU A 104 -9.98 7.88 -13.55
N ARG A 105 -8.80 7.35 -13.85
CA ARG A 105 -8.56 5.92 -13.99
C ARG A 105 -8.87 5.18 -12.69
N SER A 106 -8.49 5.73 -11.53
CA SER A 106 -8.74 5.08 -10.24
C SER A 106 -10.23 4.88 -9.99
N VAL A 107 -11.04 5.92 -10.21
CA VAL A 107 -12.52 5.83 -10.08
C VAL A 107 -13.10 4.88 -11.12
N PHE A 108 -12.66 4.98 -12.37
CA PHE A 108 -13.12 4.09 -13.44
C PHE A 108 -12.80 2.61 -13.15
N GLU A 109 -11.60 2.31 -12.67
CA GLU A 109 -11.19 0.96 -12.28
C GLU A 109 -12.06 0.41 -11.15
N ALA A 110 -12.35 1.24 -10.14
CA ALA A 110 -13.22 0.85 -9.04
C ALA A 110 -14.68 0.64 -9.48
N ALA A 111 -15.22 1.52 -10.32
CA ALA A 111 -16.60 1.47 -10.78
C ALA A 111 -16.87 0.28 -11.72
N THR A 112 -15.91 -0.03 -12.60
CA THR A 112 -16.02 -1.14 -13.58
C THR A 112 -15.49 -2.48 -13.06
N ASP A 113 -14.96 -2.49 -11.84
CA ASP A 113 -14.20 -3.60 -11.24
C ASP A 113 -13.09 -4.16 -12.16
N SER A 114 -12.36 -3.25 -12.80
CA SER A 114 -11.22 -3.57 -13.67
C SER A 114 -10.02 -4.09 -12.87
N CYS A 115 -9.09 -4.82 -13.51
CA CYS A 115 -7.92 -5.39 -12.83
C CYS A 115 -7.12 -4.39 -11.96
N PHE A 116 -6.42 -4.90 -10.94
CA PHE A 116 -5.43 -4.14 -10.17
C PHE A 116 -4.18 -3.91 -11.04
N SER A 117 -4.15 -2.79 -11.78
CA SER A 117 -3.15 -2.55 -12.82
C SER A 117 -1.74 -2.27 -12.31
N VAL A 118 -1.63 -1.67 -11.11
CA VAL A 118 -0.37 -1.48 -10.38
C VAL A 118 -0.42 -2.39 -9.16
N PHE A 119 0.35 -3.48 -9.20
CA PHE A 119 0.34 -4.47 -8.13
C PHE A 119 1.69 -5.15 -7.95
N GLU A 120 2.31 -4.90 -6.81
CA GLU A 120 3.49 -5.60 -6.32
C GLU A 120 3.05 -6.63 -5.28
N GLY A 121 2.73 -7.85 -5.72
CA GLY A 121 2.23 -8.88 -4.79
C GLY A 121 2.82 -10.26 -4.97
N ASP A 122 3.81 -10.44 -5.85
CA ASP A 122 4.54 -11.70 -5.98
C ASP A 122 5.45 -11.96 -4.76
N LYS A 123 5.82 -10.90 -4.03
CA LYS A 123 6.71 -10.99 -2.88
C LYS A 123 5.97 -11.45 -1.62
N ARG A 124 6.44 -12.55 -1.00
CA ARG A 124 6.14 -12.90 0.40
C ARG A 124 6.69 -11.82 1.33
N LEU A 125 5.86 -11.30 2.24
CA LEU A 125 6.28 -10.29 3.21
C LEU A 125 6.88 -10.94 4.46
N SER A 126 7.84 -10.29 5.12
CA SER A 126 8.42 -10.75 6.38
C SER A 126 7.72 -10.13 7.59
N HIS A 127 7.51 -10.91 8.65
CA HIS A 127 6.93 -10.45 9.92
C HIS A 127 7.76 -10.94 11.11
N ARG A 128 7.66 -10.21 12.22
CA ARG A 128 8.29 -10.63 13.49
C ARG A 128 7.38 -11.61 14.21
N GLU A 129 7.88 -12.76 14.63
CA GLU A 129 7.07 -13.78 15.30
C GLU A 129 7.54 -14.05 16.74
N ILE A 130 6.87 -13.40 17.70
CA ILE A 130 7.25 -13.48 19.12
C ILE A 130 6.87 -14.84 19.71
N LYS A 131 5.75 -15.45 19.28
CA LYS A 131 5.30 -16.73 19.85
C LYS A 131 6.26 -17.86 19.50
N LYS A 132 6.84 -17.84 18.29
CA LYS A 132 7.80 -18.85 17.83
C LYS A 132 9.14 -18.82 18.57
N ALA A 133 9.46 -17.72 19.26
CA ALA A 133 10.71 -17.62 20.03
C ALA A 133 10.87 -18.69 21.13
N ARG A 134 9.76 -19.32 21.56
CA ARG A 134 9.78 -20.40 22.56
C ARG A 134 10.07 -21.78 21.96
N ILE A 135 9.77 -21.99 20.68
CA ILE A 135 9.90 -23.30 20.03
C ILE A 135 11.14 -23.38 19.13
N MET A 136 11.70 -22.24 18.71
CA MET A 136 12.93 -22.25 17.93
C MET A 136 14.12 -22.73 18.75
N LYS A 137 14.90 -23.63 18.16
CA LYS A 137 16.07 -24.25 18.76
C LYS A 137 17.33 -23.63 18.19
N PRO A 138 18.32 -23.27 19.03
CA PRO A 138 19.63 -22.85 18.52
C PRO A 138 20.28 -24.03 17.80
N SER A 139 21.02 -23.79 16.73
CA SER A 139 21.62 -24.85 15.90
C SER A 139 22.85 -24.34 15.16
N ILE A 140 23.67 -25.27 14.69
CA ILE A 140 24.79 -24.99 13.78
C ILE A 140 24.56 -25.71 12.45
N VAL A 141 24.82 -25.03 11.34
CA VAL A 141 24.72 -25.61 10.00
C VAL A 141 25.89 -26.56 9.74
N LEU A 142 25.60 -27.82 9.40
CA LEU A 142 26.60 -28.84 9.05
C LEU A 142 26.79 -28.98 7.54
N SER A 143 25.69 -28.91 6.78
CA SER A 143 25.69 -28.95 5.32
C SER A 143 24.52 -28.16 4.76
N LEU A 144 24.66 -27.68 3.52
CA LEU A 144 23.60 -26.99 2.79
C LEU A 144 22.89 -27.95 1.83
N PRO A 145 21.59 -27.74 1.55
CA PRO A 145 20.88 -28.51 0.54
C PRO A 145 21.38 -28.17 -0.86
N ASP A 146 21.42 -29.19 -1.73
CA ASP A 146 21.61 -29.03 -3.17
C ASP A 146 20.42 -29.67 -3.94
N ASN A 147 20.53 -29.80 -5.26
CA ASN A 147 19.44 -30.36 -6.07
C ASN A 147 19.13 -31.83 -5.74
N ASN A 148 20.06 -32.56 -5.11
CA ASN A 148 19.99 -34.01 -4.90
C ASN A 148 20.01 -34.43 -3.42
N SER A 149 20.29 -33.50 -2.50
CA SER A 149 20.49 -33.78 -1.09
C SER A 149 19.93 -32.68 -0.18
N CYS A 150 19.44 -33.09 1.00
CA CYS A 150 19.02 -32.16 2.04
C CYS A 150 20.24 -31.61 2.80
N GLY A 151 20.11 -30.37 3.28
CA GLY A 151 21.04 -29.83 4.26
C GLY A 151 20.82 -30.46 5.62
N GLU A 152 21.80 -30.33 6.50
CA GLU A 152 21.77 -30.86 7.86
C GLU A 152 22.21 -29.79 8.87
N VAL A 153 21.50 -29.71 10.00
CA VAL A 153 21.89 -28.91 11.17
C VAL A 153 22.07 -29.81 12.39
N ASP A 154 22.99 -29.45 13.29
CA ASP A 154 23.04 -30.01 14.64
C ASP A 154 22.26 -29.11 15.59
N ILE A 155 21.27 -29.67 16.27
CA ILE A 155 20.53 -28.96 17.31
C ILE A 155 21.48 -28.68 18.47
N CYS A 156 21.54 -27.42 18.88
CA CYS A 156 22.34 -26.99 20.02
C CYS A 156 21.45 -26.78 21.25
N ASN A 157 22.08 -26.84 22.41
CA ASN A 157 21.61 -26.13 23.59
C ASN A 157 22.17 -24.71 23.58
N SER A 158 21.61 -23.81 24.39
CA SER A 158 22.16 -22.45 24.57
C SER A 158 22.34 -22.09 26.04
N ALA A 159 23.41 -21.36 26.34
CA ALA A 159 23.65 -20.74 27.64
C ALA A 159 23.91 -19.24 27.46
N ARG A 160 23.43 -18.42 28.41
CA ARG A 160 23.69 -16.98 28.40
C ARG A 160 25.13 -16.69 28.78
N VAL A 161 25.79 -15.81 28.04
CA VAL A 161 27.16 -15.35 28.29
C VAL A 161 27.12 -13.89 28.72
N PRO A 162 27.33 -13.59 30.01
CA PRO A 162 27.47 -12.22 30.48
C PRO A 162 28.61 -11.48 29.78
N PHE A 163 28.40 -10.20 29.42
CA PHE A 163 29.42 -9.41 28.71
C PHE A 163 30.74 -9.28 29.47
N ASN A 164 30.73 -9.29 30.80
CA ASN A 164 31.95 -9.21 31.59
C ASN A 164 32.86 -10.44 31.46
N LEU A 165 32.37 -11.55 30.89
CA LEU A 165 33.17 -12.74 30.58
C LEU A 165 33.79 -12.69 29.17
N LEU A 166 33.32 -11.81 28.29
CA LEU A 166 33.82 -11.63 26.92
C LEU A 166 34.93 -10.57 26.89
N LYS A 167 36.00 -10.79 27.66
CA LYS A 167 37.21 -9.94 27.63
C LYS A 167 38.13 -10.49 26.54
N GLY A 168 38.26 -9.80 25.42
CA GLY A 168 39.02 -10.24 24.23
C GLY A 168 38.28 -9.91 22.93
N ASP A 169 38.94 -10.14 21.79
CA ASP A 169 38.34 -9.93 20.47
C ASP A 169 37.54 -11.17 20.04
N TRP A 170 36.36 -11.32 20.61
CA TRP A 170 35.46 -12.43 20.31
C TRP A 170 34.54 -12.10 19.13
N GLY A 171 34.53 -12.97 18.12
CA GLY A 171 33.65 -13.00 16.97
C GLY A 171 32.43 -13.89 17.15
N CYS A 172 31.42 -13.67 16.28
CA CYS A 172 30.31 -14.63 16.15
C CYS A 172 30.81 -15.85 15.37
N GLY A 173 30.58 -17.05 15.89
CA GLY A 173 31.08 -18.30 15.31
C GLY A 173 32.38 -18.80 15.95
N ASP A 174 33.03 -18.01 16.81
CA ASP A 174 34.26 -18.43 17.48
C ASP A 174 34.04 -19.67 18.33
N VAL A 175 34.97 -20.62 18.20
CA VAL A 175 35.01 -21.82 19.03
C VAL A 175 35.48 -21.45 20.44
N ALA A 176 34.75 -21.88 21.46
CA ALA A 176 35.12 -21.65 22.84
C ALA A 176 34.79 -22.87 23.73
N TYR A 177 35.49 -22.94 24.86
CA TYR A 177 35.24 -23.91 25.92
C TYR A 177 34.66 -23.19 27.13
N ALA A 178 33.48 -23.65 27.59
CA ALA A 178 32.72 -22.97 28.64
C ALA A 178 32.35 -23.91 29.79
N ILE A 179 32.44 -23.42 31.02
CA ILE A 179 31.81 -24.03 32.19
C ILE A 179 30.40 -23.44 32.30
N ILE A 180 29.39 -24.31 32.32
CA ILE A 180 27.98 -23.94 32.22
C ILE A 180 27.26 -24.35 33.50
N ASP A 181 26.67 -23.38 34.20
CA ASP A 181 25.67 -23.65 35.22
C ASP A 181 24.36 -24.02 34.51
N LYS A 182 24.01 -25.31 34.55
CA LYS A 182 22.83 -25.90 33.89
C LYS A 182 21.54 -25.79 34.73
N ARG A 183 21.56 -25.10 35.88
CA ARG A 183 20.35 -24.78 36.65
C ARG A 183 19.40 -23.88 35.83
N ARG A 184 18.23 -23.53 36.39
CA ARG A 184 17.17 -22.78 35.70
C ARG A 184 17.74 -21.58 34.91
N ASN A 185 17.57 -21.60 33.58
CA ASN A 185 18.16 -20.69 32.59
C ASN A 185 19.70 -20.75 32.50
N PRO A 186 20.25 -21.69 31.70
CA PRO A 186 21.69 -21.96 31.61
C PRO A 186 22.53 -20.70 31.42
N LYS A 187 23.63 -20.63 32.17
CA LYS A 187 24.52 -19.47 32.21
C LYS A 187 25.98 -19.92 32.20
N VAL A 188 26.80 -19.27 31.38
CA VAL A 188 28.25 -19.48 31.38
C VAL A 188 28.87 -18.78 32.58
N THR A 189 29.69 -19.50 33.34
CA THR A 189 30.44 -18.97 34.50
C THR A 189 31.91 -18.72 34.18
N LYS A 190 32.46 -19.48 33.23
CA LYS A 190 33.84 -19.31 32.72
C LYS A 190 33.88 -19.67 31.24
N ILE A 191 34.64 -18.91 30.45
CA ILE A 191 34.84 -19.14 29.02
C ILE A 191 36.33 -18.95 28.66
N SER A 192 36.83 -19.75 27.71
CA SER A 192 38.21 -19.66 27.22
C SER A 192 38.32 -20.19 25.78
N GLU A 193 39.30 -19.69 25.03
CA GLU A 193 39.70 -20.22 23.72
C GLU A 193 40.36 -21.60 23.84
N LYS A 194 41.03 -21.85 24.97
CA LYS A 194 41.69 -23.13 25.27
C LYS A 194 40.76 -24.05 26.04
N SER A 195 41.02 -25.34 25.94
CA SER A 195 40.27 -26.36 26.67
C SER A 195 40.29 -26.07 28.19
N LEU A 196 39.15 -26.29 28.83
CA LEU A 196 38.99 -26.16 30.28
C LEU A 196 38.71 -27.54 30.86
N ASN A 197 39.24 -27.81 32.05
CA ASN A 197 38.83 -28.99 32.81
C ASN A 197 37.31 -28.91 33.10
N ASN A 198 36.54 -29.94 32.75
CA ASN A 198 35.07 -29.96 32.74
C ASN A 198 34.40 -28.90 31.83
N GLY A 199 35.14 -28.36 30.85
CA GLY A 199 34.62 -27.41 29.88
C GLY A 199 33.83 -28.10 28.76
N THR A 200 32.69 -27.51 28.39
CA THR A 200 31.93 -27.91 27.20
C THR A 200 32.43 -27.12 25.99
N LYS A 201 32.81 -27.80 24.91
CA LYS A 201 33.14 -27.16 23.62
C LYS A 201 31.86 -26.67 22.93
N GLY A 202 31.92 -25.51 22.32
CA GLY A 202 30.81 -24.92 21.57
C GLY A 202 31.24 -23.65 20.85
N TRP A 203 30.27 -22.81 20.51
CA TRP A 203 30.48 -21.61 19.70
C TRP A 203 29.77 -20.39 20.29
N LEU A 204 30.37 -19.21 20.12
CA LEU A 204 29.77 -17.96 20.53
C LEU A 204 28.81 -17.41 19.47
N LYS A 205 27.55 -17.20 19.86
CA LYS A 205 26.55 -16.47 19.08
C LYS A 205 26.49 -15.02 19.56
N ILE A 206 27.18 -14.14 18.83
CA ILE A 206 27.24 -12.71 19.12
C ILE A 206 26.27 -11.97 18.21
N THR A 207 25.32 -11.25 18.80
CA THR A 207 24.31 -10.47 18.07
C THR A 207 24.48 -8.95 18.25
N GLY A 208 25.46 -8.52 19.07
CA GLY A 208 25.78 -7.11 19.33
C GLY A 208 24.79 -6.44 20.31
N GLN A 209 25.04 -5.20 20.72
CA GLN A 209 24.09 -4.40 21.51
C GLN A 209 22.91 -3.88 20.65
N ASN A 210 22.20 -4.81 20.03
CA ASN A 210 21.10 -4.55 19.12
C ASN A 210 19.80 -4.12 19.82
N ILE A 211 19.73 -4.19 21.15
CA ILE A 211 18.59 -3.79 21.97
C ILE A 211 19.10 -3.06 23.23
N PRO A 212 18.51 -1.91 23.61
CA PRO A 212 18.83 -1.22 24.87
C PRO A 212 18.69 -2.15 26.07
N GLY A 213 19.68 -2.13 26.97
CA GLY A 213 19.67 -2.94 28.19
C GLY A 213 19.98 -4.43 27.99
N LYS A 214 20.39 -4.87 26.80
CA LYS A 214 20.93 -6.23 26.59
C LYS A 214 22.16 -6.44 27.47
N LYS A 215 22.23 -7.58 28.19
CA LYS A 215 23.30 -7.90 29.15
C LYS A 215 24.11 -9.15 28.84
N ASN A 216 23.69 -9.93 27.83
CA ASN A 216 24.29 -11.23 27.54
C ASN A 216 24.31 -11.51 26.03
N GLU A 217 25.34 -12.21 25.58
CA GLU A 217 25.31 -13.01 24.34
C GLU A 217 24.94 -14.47 24.65
N TYR A 218 25.07 -15.35 23.66
CA TYR A 218 24.76 -16.76 23.80
C TYR A 218 25.94 -17.64 23.42
N PHE A 219 26.06 -18.77 24.11
CA PHE A 219 26.99 -19.86 23.81
C PHE A 219 26.18 -21.07 23.37
N PHE A 220 26.41 -21.55 22.15
CA PHE A 220 25.75 -22.71 21.58
C PHE A 220 26.65 -23.93 21.75
N TYR A 221 26.12 -25.03 22.26
CA TYR A 221 26.85 -26.28 22.40
C TYR A 221 26.02 -27.45 21.85
N PRO A 222 26.65 -28.35 21.08
CA PRO A 222 25.92 -29.35 20.28
C PRO A 222 25.21 -30.36 21.18
N THR A 223 24.07 -30.87 20.71
CA THR A 223 23.38 -32.01 21.34
C THR A 223 23.71 -33.32 20.66
N GLY A 224 24.27 -33.27 19.44
CA GLY A 224 24.45 -34.43 18.57
C GLY A 224 23.17 -34.83 17.82
N LYS A 225 22.05 -34.13 18.05
CA LYS A 225 20.80 -34.38 17.33
C LYS A 225 20.84 -33.65 15.98
N LYS A 226 21.05 -34.43 14.93
CA LYS A 226 21.01 -33.97 13.54
C LYS A 226 19.59 -33.91 12.99
N VAL A 227 19.28 -32.85 12.26
CA VAL A 227 17.96 -32.61 11.64
C VAL A 227 18.16 -32.10 10.23
N LYS A 228 17.38 -32.61 9.27
CA LYS A 228 17.48 -32.25 7.86
C LYS A 228 16.62 -31.03 7.52
N PHE A 229 17.01 -30.33 6.46
CA PHE A 229 16.26 -29.21 5.90
C PHE A 229 16.36 -29.16 4.38
N SER A 230 15.28 -28.72 3.73
CA SER A 230 15.20 -28.56 2.28
C SER A 230 15.73 -27.19 1.84
N LYS A 231 15.71 -26.94 0.53
CA LYS A 231 16.17 -25.67 -0.05
C LYS A 231 15.29 -24.47 0.34
N GLU A 232 14.00 -24.67 0.53
CA GLU A 232 13.05 -23.57 0.79
C GLU A 232 13.36 -22.80 2.10
N PRO A 233 13.55 -23.43 3.27
CA PRO A 233 13.94 -22.71 4.49
C PRO A 233 15.24 -21.92 4.37
N MET A 234 16.19 -22.39 3.55
CA MET A 234 17.44 -21.69 3.27
C MET A 234 17.21 -20.44 2.41
N GLU A 235 16.46 -20.58 1.31
CA GLU A 235 16.12 -19.45 0.43
C GLU A 235 15.32 -18.37 1.19
N ASP A 236 14.41 -18.78 2.08
CA ASP A 236 13.64 -17.87 2.93
C ASP A 236 14.52 -17.12 3.93
N TYR A 237 15.47 -17.81 4.57
CA TYR A 237 16.45 -17.17 5.45
C TYR A 237 17.32 -16.15 4.70
N ASN A 238 17.88 -16.53 3.56
CA ASN A 238 18.75 -15.66 2.76
C ASN A 238 18.02 -14.40 2.33
N LYS A 239 16.77 -14.54 1.88
CA LYS A 239 15.93 -13.40 1.48
C LYS A 239 15.60 -12.48 2.65
N VAL A 240 15.28 -13.03 3.82
CA VAL A 240 15.02 -12.19 5.01
C VAL A 240 16.30 -11.49 5.45
N LEU A 241 17.44 -12.17 5.44
CA LEU A 241 18.72 -11.61 5.83
C LEU A 241 19.14 -10.47 4.87
N SER A 242 19.03 -10.67 3.57
CA SER A 242 19.37 -9.64 2.57
C SER A 242 18.51 -8.39 2.77
N GLU A 243 17.19 -8.54 2.97
CA GLU A 243 16.30 -7.44 3.30
C GLU A 243 16.72 -6.72 4.59
N GLN A 244 17.16 -7.46 5.60
CA GLN A 244 17.60 -6.85 6.85
C GLN A 244 18.91 -6.07 6.68
N ILE A 245 19.86 -6.59 5.90
CA ILE A 245 21.13 -5.93 5.57
C ILE A 245 20.87 -4.62 4.83
N GLU A 246 20.02 -4.63 3.79
CA GLU A 246 19.62 -3.43 3.06
C GLU A 246 18.96 -2.37 3.96
N ASN A 247 18.31 -2.79 5.05
CA ASN A 247 17.69 -1.92 6.03
C ASN A 247 18.62 -1.56 7.21
N GLU A 248 19.93 -1.79 7.08
CA GLU A 248 20.98 -1.44 8.07
C GLU A 248 20.65 -1.89 9.51
N PHE A 249 20.08 -3.08 9.64
CA PHE A 249 19.74 -3.62 10.96
C PHE A 249 20.97 -3.79 11.86
N SER A 250 20.82 -3.50 13.16
CA SER A 250 21.92 -3.45 14.13
C SER A 250 22.46 -4.80 14.63
N THR A 251 21.97 -5.92 14.09
CA THR A 251 22.31 -7.25 14.60
C THR A 251 23.51 -7.81 13.86
N LYS A 252 24.56 -8.22 14.59
CA LYS A 252 25.72 -8.89 13.98
C LYS A 252 25.35 -10.28 13.44
N PHE A 253 25.97 -10.66 12.32
CA PHE A 253 25.81 -11.95 11.64
C PHE A 253 27.16 -12.44 11.09
N GLN A 254 27.24 -13.72 10.72
CA GLN A 254 28.48 -14.37 10.26
C GLN A 254 28.70 -14.17 8.76
N ASN A 255 27.69 -14.49 7.95
CA ASN A 255 27.75 -14.47 6.50
C ASN A 255 26.50 -13.78 5.93
N SER A 256 26.61 -13.18 4.73
CA SER A 256 25.49 -12.53 4.04
C SER A 256 24.47 -13.52 3.46
N GLU A 257 24.82 -14.80 3.42
CA GLU A 257 23.96 -15.93 3.05
C GLU A 257 24.25 -17.11 3.98
N LEU A 258 23.28 -18.01 4.14
CA LEU A 258 23.39 -19.20 4.98
C LEU A 258 24.59 -20.05 4.54
N SER A 259 25.51 -20.24 5.46
CA SER A 259 26.78 -20.92 5.21
C SER A 259 27.01 -22.03 6.23
N VAL A 260 27.82 -23.02 5.85
CA VAL A 260 28.26 -24.08 6.78
C VAL A 260 28.98 -23.42 7.97
N GLY A 261 28.64 -23.85 9.19
CA GLY A 261 29.15 -23.25 10.42
C GLY A 261 28.34 -22.05 10.95
N ASP A 262 27.31 -21.59 10.23
CA ASP A 262 26.44 -20.53 10.74
C ASP A 262 25.67 -20.98 11.99
N LEU A 263 25.65 -20.11 12.99
CA LEU A 263 24.86 -20.28 14.20
C LEU A 263 23.49 -19.64 14.00
N ILE A 264 22.45 -20.47 13.98
CA ILE A 264 21.08 -20.09 13.62
C ILE A 264 20.08 -20.57 14.67
N TYR A 265 18.85 -20.12 14.53
CA TYR A 265 17.69 -20.65 15.23
C TYR A 265 16.79 -21.36 14.22
N VAL A 266 16.36 -22.58 14.53
CA VAL A 266 15.52 -23.40 13.65
C VAL A 266 14.21 -23.77 14.32
N GLU A 267 13.13 -23.77 13.56
CA GLU A 267 11.87 -24.40 13.96
C GLU A 267 11.83 -25.81 13.39
N VAL A 268 11.57 -26.81 14.23
CA VAL A 268 11.56 -28.22 13.85
C VAL A 268 10.16 -28.78 14.01
N THR A 269 9.61 -29.33 12.94
CA THR A 269 8.32 -30.06 12.92
C THR A 269 8.55 -31.41 12.27
N ASN A 270 7.99 -32.50 12.82
CA ASN A 270 8.15 -33.87 12.27
C ASN A 270 9.61 -34.27 11.98
N ASN A 271 10.55 -33.81 12.82
CA ASN A 271 12.00 -34.05 12.67
C ASN A 271 12.63 -33.47 11.40
N GLU A 272 12.04 -32.41 10.85
CA GLU A 272 12.58 -31.59 9.76
C GLU A 272 12.55 -30.10 10.15
N VAL A 273 13.52 -29.34 9.66
CA VAL A 273 13.51 -27.88 9.83
C VAL A 273 12.53 -27.26 8.86
N VAL A 274 11.57 -26.51 9.39
CA VAL A 274 10.55 -25.80 8.59
C VAL A 274 10.81 -24.29 8.49
N ASN A 275 11.61 -23.72 9.40
CA ASN A 275 12.02 -22.30 9.33
C ASN A 275 13.43 -22.13 9.90
N ILE A 276 14.22 -21.25 9.28
CA ILE A 276 15.55 -20.84 9.74
C ILE A 276 15.55 -19.33 10.02
N ALA A 277 16.20 -18.91 11.11
CA ALA A 277 16.31 -17.50 11.47
C ALA A 277 17.65 -17.15 12.15
N LEU A 278 18.07 -15.90 11.98
CA LEU A 278 19.33 -15.40 12.53
C LEU A 278 19.31 -15.26 14.06
N VAL A 279 18.14 -14.94 14.63
CA VAL A 279 17.96 -14.62 16.05
C VAL A 279 16.71 -15.27 16.63
N LYS A 280 16.68 -15.39 17.96
CA LYS A 280 15.62 -16.09 18.72
C LYS A 280 14.22 -15.50 18.54
N ILE A 281 14.09 -14.19 18.33
CA ILE A 281 12.80 -13.56 18.00
C ILE A 281 12.84 -13.27 16.49
N PRO A 282 12.48 -14.27 15.65
CA PRO A 282 12.81 -14.23 14.24
C PRO A 282 11.94 -13.23 13.49
N ARG A 283 12.47 -12.78 12.35
CA ARG A 283 11.64 -12.38 11.21
C ARG A 283 11.49 -13.60 10.29
N LEU A 284 10.26 -13.93 9.91
CA LEU A 284 9.93 -15.04 9.01
C LEU A 284 9.06 -14.52 7.86
N LEU A 285 9.11 -15.18 6.72
CA LEU A 285 8.21 -14.91 5.62
C LEU A 285 6.82 -15.52 5.90
N TYR A 286 5.77 -14.80 5.53
CA TYR A 286 4.45 -15.42 5.35
C TYR A 286 4.54 -16.46 4.25
N ARG A 287 3.86 -17.60 4.39
CA ARG A 287 3.75 -18.64 3.36
C ARG A 287 3.09 -18.13 2.09
N ASN A 288 2.08 -17.28 2.23
CA ASN A 288 1.36 -16.71 1.08
C ASN A 288 1.90 -15.34 0.66
N SER A 289 1.95 -15.11 -0.65
CA SER A 289 2.16 -13.78 -1.23
C SER A 289 0.85 -12.98 -1.24
N ILE A 290 0.93 -11.67 -1.46
CA ILE A 290 -0.27 -10.83 -1.60
C ILE A 290 -1.06 -11.25 -2.85
N ARG A 291 -0.38 -11.65 -3.93
CA ARG A 291 -1.02 -12.17 -5.15
C ARG A 291 -1.86 -13.41 -4.86
N ASN A 292 -1.39 -14.31 -3.99
CA ASN A 292 -2.15 -15.51 -3.63
C ASN A 292 -3.48 -15.16 -2.93
N LEU A 293 -3.60 -13.99 -2.31
CA LEU A 293 -4.87 -13.50 -1.74
C LEU A 293 -5.79 -12.82 -2.76
N LEU A 294 -5.29 -12.47 -3.96
CA LEU A 294 -6.08 -12.05 -5.11
C LEU A 294 -6.55 -13.28 -5.91
N LEU A 295 -7.13 -14.27 -5.22
CA LEU A 295 -7.64 -15.52 -5.81
C LEU A 295 -8.54 -15.32 -7.06
N PRO A 296 -9.29 -14.22 -7.25
CA PRO A 296 -10.02 -14.02 -8.48
C PRO A 296 -9.11 -13.62 -9.66
N SER A 297 -8.92 -14.55 -10.60
CA SER A 297 -8.10 -14.34 -11.81
C SER A 297 -8.61 -13.19 -12.70
N HIS A 298 -9.89 -12.83 -12.61
CA HIS A 298 -10.44 -11.70 -13.35
C HIS A 298 -9.86 -10.35 -12.89
N LEU A 299 -9.39 -10.25 -11.65
CA LEU A 299 -8.83 -9.02 -11.07
C LEU A 299 -7.31 -8.92 -11.18
N SER A 300 -6.63 -10.01 -11.56
CA SER A 300 -5.20 -10.01 -11.85
C SER A 300 -4.85 -9.02 -12.96
N PRO A 301 -3.70 -8.32 -12.88
CA PRO A 301 -3.23 -7.41 -13.93
C PRO A 301 -3.34 -8.06 -15.31
N CYS A 302 -3.86 -7.31 -16.29
CA CYS A 302 -3.97 -7.81 -17.65
C CYS A 302 -2.58 -8.15 -18.20
N SER A 303 -2.43 -9.32 -18.82
CA SER A 303 -1.16 -9.83 -19.33
C SER A 303 -1.18 -10.18 -20.83
N LYS A 304 -2.37 -10.21 -21.44
CA LYS A 304 -2.58 -10.58 -22.84
C LYS A 304 -3.34 -9.49 -23.58
N TYR A 305 -2.82 -9.07 -24.74
CA TYR A 305 -3.44 -8.04 -25.58
C TYR A 305 -4.91 -8.34 -25.95
N ASN A 306 -5.27 -9.60 -26.19
CA ASN A 306 -6.64 -9.99 -26.53
C ASN A 306 -7.58 -10.09 -25.32
N ASN A 307 -7.11 -9.81 -24.10
CA ASN A 307 -7.85 -10.01 -22.85
C ASN A 307 -7.63 -8.85 -21.87
N LEU A 308 -7.90 -7.62 -22.33
CA LEU A 308 -7.75 -6.40 -21.53
C LEU A 308 -9.06 -6.03 -20.86
N CYS A 309 -9.03 -5.64 -19.58
CA CYS A 309 -10.18 -5.10 -18.85
C CYS A 309 -10.58 -3.71 -19.38
N PRO A 310 -11.78 -3.19 -19.04
CA PRO A 310 -12.24 -1.90 -19.54
C PRO A 310 -11.26 -0.76 -19.27
N ALA A 311 -10.69 -0.67 -18.06
CA ALA A 311 -9.73 0.39 -17.74
C ALA A 311 -8.45 0.30 -18.59
N CYS A 312 -7.92 -0.91 -18.83
CA CYS A 312 -6.75 -1.12 -19.68
C CYS A 312 -7.02 -0.75 -21.15
N ARG A 313 -8.26 -0.90 -21.64
CA ARG A 313 -8.62 -0.49 -23.00
C ARG A 313 -8.91 1.00 -23.13
N VAL A 314 -9.48 1.63 -22.09
CA VAL A 314 -9.77 3.07 -22.12
C VAL A 314 -8.50 3.86 -21.83
N PHE A 315 -7.81 3.55 -20.74
CA PHE A 315 -6.63 4.27 -20.28
C PHE A 315 -5.32 3.67 -20.76
N GLY A 316 -5.30 2.57 -21.52
CA GLY A 316 -4.07 1.98 -22.04
C GLY A 316 -3.40 0.95 -21.11
N TRP A 317 -2.53 0.15 -21.71
CA TRP A 317 -1.94 -1.04 -21.10
C TRP A 317 -0.51 -1.27 -21.59
N VAL A 318 0.34 -1.76 -20.69
CA VAL A 318 1.69 -2.27 -20.98
C VAL A 318 1.85 -3.59 -20.24
N ASN A 319 2.44 -4.58 -20.89
CA ASN A 319 2.75 -5.87 -20.29
C ASN A 319 3.95 -5.73 -19.34
N GLN A 320 3.70 -5.95 -18.05
CA GLN A 320 4.72 -5.91 -17.01
C GLN A 320 5.79 -7.01 -17.17
N ASN A 321 5.43 -8.13 -17.80
CA ASN A 321 6.32 -9.27 -18.06
C ASN A 321 6.50 -9.43 -19.57
N SER A 322 7.09 -8.42 -20.21
CA SER A 322 7.22 -8.37 -21.67
C SER A 322 8.07 -9.53 -22.20
N PRO A 323 7.53 -10.43 -23.04
CA PRO A 323 8.34 -11.43 -23.72
C PRO A 323 9.31 -10.77 -24.69
N LYS A 324 10.50 -11.37 -24.90
CA LYS A 324 11.52 -10.89 -25.86
C LYS A 324 11.08 -10.99 -27.33
N ASP A 325 9.94 -11.61 -27.61
CA ASP A 325 9.39 -11.81 -28.95
C ASP A 325 8.75 -10.52 -29.49
N LEU A 326 9.40 -9.90 -30.47
CA LEU A 326 8.96 -8.66 -31.13
C LEU A 326 7.61 -8.78 -31.85
N LYS A 327 7.14 -10.00 -32.16
CA LYS A 327 5.82 -10.20 -32.80
C LYS A 327 4.67 -10.13 -31.81
N LYS A 328 4.93 -10.25 -30.50
CA LYS A 328 3.88 -10.17 -29.48
C LYS A 328 3.56 -8.72 -29.16
N LYS A 329 2.28 -8.37 -29.22
CA LYS A 329 1.81 -7.07 -28.74
C LYS A 329 1.98 -6.97 -27.23
N VAL A 330 2.91 -6.14 -26.79
CA VAL A 330 3.24 -5.89 -25.38
C VAL A 330 2.63 -4.60 -24.83
N ALA A 331 1.98 -3.79 -25.68
CA ALA A 331 1.34 -2.56 -25.26
C ALA A 331 0.08 -2.27 -26.08
N TYR A 332 -0.78 -1.42 -25.53
CA TYR A 332 -1.95 -0.86 -26.17
C TYR A 332 -2.10 0.61 -25.74
N ALA A 333 -2.15 1.52 -26.71
CA ALA A 333 -2.33 2.93 -26.42
C ALA A 333 -3.74 3.17 -25.88
N GLY A 334 -3.85 4.03 -24.86
CA GLY A 334 -5.16 4.43 -24.35
C GLY A 334 -5.98 5.12 -25.43
N ARG A 335 -7.30 5.00 -25.32
CA ARG A 335 -8.29 5.65 -26.19
C ARG A 335 -8.79 6.99 -25.64
N VAL A 336 -8.17 7.47 -24.56
CA VAL A 336 -8.43 8.79 -23.99
C VAL A 336 -7.12 9.57 -23.90
N LYS A 337 -7.16 10.83 -24.34
CA LYS A 337 -6.09 11.82 -24.19
C LYS A 337 -6.64 12.94 -23.32
N ILE A 338 -5.88 13.36 -22.32
CA ILE A 338 -6.31 14.38 -21.36
C ILE A 338 -5.33 15.53 -21.45
N SER A 339 -5.82 16.75 -21.62
CA SER A 339 -4.96 17.95 -21.60
C SER A 339 -4.45 18.22 -20.18
N HIS A 340 -3.47 19.10 -20.05
CA HIS A 340 -3.22 19.74 -18.76
C HIS A 340 -4.46 20.54 -18.34
N ALA A 341 -4.73 20.60 -17.04
CA ALA A 341 -5.71 21.54 -16.52
C ALA A 341 -5.04 22.90 -16.36
N GLU A 342 -5.62 23.92 -17.00
CA GLU A 342 -5.19 25.31 -16.86
C GLU A 342 -6.20 26.07 -16.00
N PRO A 343 -5.73 26.99 -15.14
CA PRO A 343 -6.63 27.76 -14.28
C PRO A 343 -7.51 28.66 -15.15
N ILE A 344 -8.77 28.85 -14.73
CA ILE A 344 -9.74 29.64 -15.50
C ILE A 344 -9.38 31.15 -15.50
N ARG A 345 -8.65 31.58 -14.47
CA ARG A 345 -8.08 32.92 -14.33
C ARG A 345 -6.69 32.85 -13.72
N ASP A 346 -5.97 33.96 -13.73
CA ASP A 346 -4.70 34.03 -13.01
C ASP A 346 -4.93 33.89 -11.49
N ILE A 347 -3.98 33.22 -10.84
CA ILE A 347 -3.98 32.90 -9.41
C ILE A 347 -3.03 33.88 -8.72
N SER A 348 -3.50 34.59 -7.69
CA SER A 348 -2.67 35.49 -6.90
C SER A 348 -1.97 34.77 -5.74
N ASP A 349 -0.93 35.38 -5.18
CA ASP A 349 -0.20 34.84 -4.02
C ASP A 349 -1.10 34.66 -2.79
N GLU A 350 -2.11 35.54 -2.63
CA GLU A 350 -3.11 35.46 -1.56
C GLU A 350 -3.99 34.21 -1.64
N GLU A 351 -4.08 33.56 -2.81
CA GLU A 351 -4.83 32.33 -3.03
C GLU A 351 -3.99 31.08 -2.77
N THR A 352 -2.73 31.27 -2.42
CA THR A 352 -1.79 30.19 -2.13
C THR A 352 -1.45 30.12 -0.63
N LEU A 353 -0.85 29.01 -0.22
CA LEU A 353 -0.32 28.82 1.11
C LEU A 353 0.99 28.04 1.08
N GLU A 354 1.92 28.45 1.95
CA GLU A 354 3.10 27.65 2.31
C GLU A 354 2.81 26.91 3.62
N VAL A 355 3.07 25.61 3.68
CA VAL A 355 2.87 24.83 4.90
C VAL A 355 3.89 23.71 5.07
N THR A 356 4.45 23.60 6.27
CA THR A 356 5.17 22.39 6.71
C THR A 356 4.16 21.34 7.16
N LEU A 357 4.06 20.25 6.39
CA LEU A 357 3.06 19.23 6.60
C LEU A 357 3.32 18.41 7.88
N ALA A 358 2.25 17.91 8.49
CA ALA A 358 2.32 16.84 9.45
C ALA A 358 2.95 15.58 8.81
N ILE A 359 3.53 14.71 9.65
CA ILE A 359 4.22 13.50 9.17
C ILE A 359 3.21 12.60 8.46
N LEU A 360 3.45 12.36 7.16
CA LEU A 360 2.68 11.45 6.34
C LEU A 360 3.07 10.00 6.68
N SER A 361 2.45 9.45 7.72
CA SER A 361 2.62 8.05 8.10
C SER A 361 1.70 7.15 7.29
N SER A 362 2.01 5.87 7.13
CA SER A 362 1.04 4.86 6.72
C SER A 362 1.39 3.55 7.40
N PRO A 363 0.40 2.75 7.84
CA PRO A 363 0.69 1.43 8.36
C PRO A 363 1.44 0.63 7.29
N LYS A 364 2.46 -0.11 7.71
CA LYS A 364 3.17 -1.01 6.81
C LYS A 364 2.21 -2.14 6.37
N PRO A 365 2.41 -2.77 5.20
CA PRO A 365 1.63 -3.94 4.78
C PRO A 365 1.57 -5.06 5.84
N THR A 366 2.57 -5.13 6.73
CA THR A 366 2.60 -6.05 7.88
C THR A 366 1.54 -5.75 8.96
N ALA A 367 0.88 -4.60 8.94
CA ALA A 367 -0.31 -4.30 9.74
C ALA A 367 -1.55 -4.94 9.08
N THR A 368 -1.54 -6.26 8.99
CA THR A 368 -2.46 -7.07 8.18
C THR A 368 -3.94 -6.79 8.47
N PHE A 369 -4.29 -6.53 9.73
CA PHE A 369 -5.64 -6.15 10.17
C PHE A 369 -6.22 -4.88 9.49
N PHE A 370 -5.38 -4.03 8.89
CA PHE A 370 -5.81 -2.88 8.08
C PHE A 370 -6.11 -3.23 6.63
N TYR A 371 -5.46 -4.26 6.09
CA TYR A 371 -5.44 -4.55 4.65
C TYR A 371 -6.23 -5.80 4.28
N LEU A 372 -6.44 -6.69 5.25
CA LEU A 372 -7.10 -7.97 5.06
C LEU A 372 -8.47 -8.02 5.74
N LEU A 373 -9.32 -8.88 5.21
CA LEU A 373 -10.55 -9.40 5.79
C LEU A 373 -10.35 -10.90 6.05
N LYS A 374 -11.13 -11.46 6.97
CA LYS A 374 -11.26 -12.90 7.16
C LYS A 374 -12.71 -13.26 6.84
N ASN A 375 -12.91 -14.07 5.79
CA ASN A 375 -14.25 -14.47 5.31
C ASN A 375 -15.17 -13.25 5.07
N GLY A 376 -14.65 -12.21 4.44
CA GLY A 376 -15.41 -10.99 4.11
C GLY A 376 -15.56 -9.97 5.24
N GLU A 377 -15.10 -10.27 6.46
CA GLU A 377 -15.29 -9.40 7.63
C GLU A 377 -13.96 -8.92 8.26
N PRO A 378 -13.94 -7.74 8.92
CA PRO A 378 -12.78 -7.24 9.65
C PRO A 378 -12.34 -8.18 10.79
N ASP A 379 -11.03 -8.45 10.91
CA ASP A 379 -10.48 -9.29 11.97
C ASP A 379 -9.12 -8.71 12.44
N SER A 380 -8.85 -8.77 13.75
CA SER A 380 -7.65 -8.18 14.37
C SER A 380 -6.41 -9.08 14.31
N ASN A 381 -6.61 -10.37 14.05
CA ASN A 381 -5.59 -11.41 14.04
C ASN A 381 -5.30 -11.97 12.64
N VAL A 382 -6.12 -11.63 11.63
CA VAL A 382 -5.91 -12.02 10.24
C VAL A 382 -4.52 -11.63 9.76
N ASN A 383 -3.88 -12.54 9.04
CA ASN A 383 -2.61 -12.34 8.37
C ASN A 383 -2.62 -13.04 7.01
N TYR A 384 -1.51 -12.97 6.27
CA TYR A 384 -1.45 -13.53 4.93
C TYR A 384 -1.57 -15.07 4.90
N ASP A 385 -1.30 -15.75 6.02
CA ASP A 385 -1.36 -17.20 6.16
C ASP A 385 -2.65 -17.68 6.83
N THR A 386 -3.61 -16.78 7.08
CA THR A 386 -4.89 -17.12 7.69
C THR A 386 -5.83 -17.67 6.63
N ASP A 387 -6.43 -18.84 6.89
CA ASP A 387 -7.45 -19.40 6.01
C ASP A 387 -8.64 -18.45 5.90
N GLY A 388 -9.09 -18.21 4.66
CA GLY A 388 -10.14 -17.24 4.35
C GLY A 388 -9.68 -15.78 4.37
N ALA A 389 -8.37 -15.51 4.43
CA ALA A 389 -7.84 -14.16 4.28
C ALA A 389 -8.13 -13.60 2.87
N GLN A 390 -8.58 -12.35 2.80
CA GLN A 390 -8.93 -11.68 1.55
C GLN A 390 -8.41 -10.24 1.58
N LEU A 391 -8.00 -9.69 0.43
CA LEU A 391 -7.73 -8.26 0.34
C LEU A 391 -9.03 -7.46 0.48
N ARG A 392 -8.95 -6.32 1.17
CA ARG A 392 -10.08 -5.39 1.33
C ARG A 392 -10.51 -4.70 0.04
N GLY A 393 -9.62 -4.59 -0.94
CA GLY A 393 -9.88 -3.94 -2.23
C GLY A 393 -8.96 -2.76 -2.53
N ARG A 394 -9.46 -1.77 -3.28
CA ARG A 394 -8.69 -0.61 -3.75
C ARG A 394 -8.66 0.47 -2.68
N LYS A 395 -7.49 0.95 -2.28
CA LYS A 395 -7.34 2.02 -1.27
C LYS A 395 -7.84 3.35 -1.84
N PHE A 396 -8.84 3.96 -1.20
CA PHE A 396 -9.36 5.30 -1.50
C PHE A 396 -9.30 6.19 -0.26
N TYR A 397 -9.01 7.47 -0.46
CA TYR A 397 -8.94 8.45 0.63
C TYR A 397 -10.29 9.11 0.84
N ARG A 398 -10.64 9.35 2.11
CA ARG A 398 -11.88 10.03 2.50
C ARG A 398 -11.82 11.53 2.22
N HIS A 399 -13.01 12.12 2.12
CA HIS A 399 -13.21 13.55 1.94
C HIS A 399 -13.69 14.21 3.23
N GLN A 400 -13.25 15.45 3.42
CA GLN A 400 -13.67 16.33 4.51
C GLN A 400 -14.38 17.52 3.87
N GLU A 401 -15.46 18.01 4.47
CA GLU A 401 -16.14 19.22 3.98
C GLU A 401 -15.26 20.45 4.15
N LYS A 402 -14.54 20.54 5.27
CA LYS A 402 -13.61 21.62 5.57
C LYS A 402 -12.28 21.05 6.06
N PRO A 403 -11.15 21.50 5.49
CA PRO A 403 -9.84 21.09 5.98
C PRO A 403 -9.59 21.69 7.37
N ASN A 404 -8.96 20.95 8.27
CA ASN A 404 -8.54 21.46 9.58
C ASN A 404 -7.02 21.65 9.58
N ALA A 405 -6.56 22.89 9.73
CA ALA A 405 -5.14 23.24 9.78
C ALA A 405 -4.36 22.46 10.85
N GLN A 406 -4.99 22.16 11.97
CA GLN A 406 -4.36 21.37 13.04
C GLN A 406 -4.03 19.93 12.60
N GLU A 407 -4.72 19.40 11.59
CA GLU A 407 -4.49 18.03 11.11
C GLU A 407 -3.38 17.95 10.07
N TYR A 408 -3.24 18.98 9.24
CA TYR A 408 -2.27 18.96 8.14
C TYR A 408 -0.98 19.72 8.44
N GLN A 409 -0.97 20.65 9.38
CA GLN A 409 0.23 21.40 9.77
C GLN A 409 0.96 20.70 10.91
N ARG A 410 2.29 20.64 10.84
CA ARG A 410 3.09 20.12 11.95
C ARG A 410 3.07 21.11 13.12
N VAL A 411 2.74 20.61 14.31
CA VAL A 411 2.78 21.36 15.57
C VAL A 411 4.21 21.38 16.14
N GLY A 412 4.62 22.49 16.75
CA GLY A 412 5.90 22.68 17.47
C GLY A 412 6.74 23.85 16.96
N ASP A 413 7.68 24.32 17.78
CA ASP A 413 8.55 25.48 17.49
C ASP A 413 9.56 25.21 16.35
N ASP A 414 9.99 23.95 16.19
CA ASP A 414 10.76 23.48 15.05
C ASP A 414 9.99 22.38 14.28
N PRO A 415 9.08 22.77 13.37
CA PRO A 415 8.20 21.83 12.69
C PRO A 415 8.94 21.01 11.63
N LYS A 416 10.19 21.34 11.25
CA LYS A 416 10.86 20.74 10.08
C LYS A 416 11.74 19.56 10.51
N ASN A 417 11.50 18.39 9.94
CA ASN A 417 12.34 17.20 10.16
C ASN A 417 12.42 16.32 8.90
N HIS A 418 13.22 15.25 8.96
CA HIS A 418 13.43 14.34 7.84
C HIS A 418 12.19 13.49 7.48
N LEU A 419 11.18 13.44 8.35
CA LEU A 419 9.93 12.67 8.20
C LEU A 419 8.78 13.48 7.59
N ASN A 420 8.94 14.80 7.43
CA ASN A 420 7.95 15.65 6.79
C ASN A 420 8.56 16.56 5.72
N ARG A 421 7.71 17.36 5.08
CA ARG A 421 8.03 18.18 3.91
C ARG A 421 7.31 19.52 4.01
N THR A 422 7.90 20.55 3.42
CA THR A 422 7.23 21.85 3.22
C THR A 422 6.73 21.93 1.79
N ILE A 423 5.49 22.37 1.63
CA ILE A 423 4.90 22.65 0.31
C ILE A 423 4.69 24.15 0.16
N ILE A 424 5.01 24.66 -1.02
CA ILE A 424 4.97 26.08 -1.40
C ILE A 424 3.97 26.22 -2.53
N ASP A 425 3.21 27.32 -2.55
CA ASP A 425 2.17 27.60 -3.53
C ASP A 425 1.00 26.58 -3.55
N ALA A 426 0.69 25.94 -2.41
CA ALA A 426 -0.52 25.11 -2.33
C ALA A 426 -1.76 25.98 -2.53
N LEU A 427 -2.65 25.57 -3.43
CA LEU A 427 -3.83 26.36 -3.77
C LEU A 427 -4.92 26.18 -2.72
N LYS A 428 -5.48 27.29 -2.23
CA LYS A 428 -6.61 27.31 -1.30
C LYS A 428 -7.89 26.75 -1.95
N PRO A 429 -8.92 26.39 -1.16
CA PRO A 429 -10.24 26.03 -1.69
C PRO A 429 -10.81 27.12 -2.61
N GLY A 430 -11.55 26.70 -3.63
CA GLY A 430 -12.14 27.56 -4.65
C GLY A 430 -11.30 27.74 -5.92
N ALA A 431 -10.08 27.19 -5.97
CA ALA A 431 -9.29 27.20 -7.20
C ALA A 431 -9.98 26.40 -8.32
N GLU A 432 -10.12 27.00 -9.51
CA GLU A 432 -10.84 26.42 -10.64
C GLU A 432 -9.95 26.22 -11.87
N PHE A 433 -10.08 25.07 -12.51
CA PHE A 433 -9.33 24.67 -13.70
C PHE A 433 -10.26 24.15 -14.79
N LYS A 434 -9.83 24.29 -16.04
CA LYS A 434 -10.48 23.67 -17.21
C LYS A 434 -9.52 22.71 -17.90
N PHE A 435 -10.05 21.62 -18.43
CA PHE A 435 -9.30 20.66 -19.23
C PHE A 435 -10.22 19.91 -20.19
N THR A 436 -9.61 19.33 -21.22
CA THR A 436 -10.32 18.60 -22.27
C THR A 436 -9.92 17.13 -22.23
N ILE A 437 -10.89 16.24 -22.42
CA ILE A 437 -10.67 14.82 -22.64
C ILE A 437 -11.10 14.49 -24.06
N GLU A 438 -10.15 14.13 -24.92
CA GLU A 438 -10.43 13.54 -26.22
C GLU A 438 -10.56 12.03 -26.08
N PHE A 439 -11.51 11.44 -26.81
CA PHE A 439 -11.71 10.01 -26.82
C PHE A 439 -11.91 9.47 -28.24
N GLU A 440 -11.41 8.26 -28.47
CA GLU A 440 -11.46 7.58 -29.75
C GLU A 440 -12.09 6.19 -29.59
N ASN A 441 -12.99 5.82 -30.51
CA ASN A 441 -13.60 4.49 -30.58
C ASN A 441 -14.15 3.94 -29.25
N LEU A 442 -14.74 4.78 -28.38
CA LEU A 442 -15.39 4.28 -27.16
C LEU A 442 -16.74 3.68 -27.49
N ALA A 443 -17.01 2.48 -26.99
CA ALA A 443 -18.36 1.93 -27.03
C ALA A 443 -19.30 2.79 -26.16
N PRO A 444 -20.61 2.89 -26.47
CA PRO A 444 -21.55 3.67 -25.67
C PRO A 444 -21.50 3.37 -24.16
N VAL A 445 -21.35 2.09 -23.79
CA VAL A 445 -21.21 1.66 -22.39
C VAL A 445 -19.87 2.07 -21.75
N GLU A 446 -18.77 2.08 -22.52
CA GLU A 446 -17.45 2.54 -22.04
C GLU A 446 -17.43 4.07 -21.87
N LEU A 447 -18.08 4.79 -22.79
CA LEU A 447 -18.29 6.24 -22.65
C LEU A 447 -19.17 6.53 -21.42
N GLY A 448 -20.23 5.76 -21.20
CA GLY A 448 -21.06 5.85 -19.99
C GLY A 448 -20.26 5.69 -18.69
N ALA A 449 -19.36 4.69 -18.64
CA ALA A 449 -18.47 4.48 -17.51
C ALA A 449 -17.48 5.65 -17.33
N LEU A 450 -16.94 6.21 -18.41
CA LEU A 450 -16.04 7.37 -18.37
C LEU A 450 -16.76 8.61 -17.85
N LEU A 451 -17.94 8.92 -18.40
CA LEU A 451 -18.76 10.07 -18.00
C LEU A 451 -19.16 9.99 -16.52
N TRP A 452 -19.57 8.81 -16.05
CA TRP A 452 -19.86 8.58 -14.63
C TRP A 452 -18.61 8.75 -13.75
N SER A 453 -17.44 8.34 -14.25
CA SER A 453 -16.18 8.50 -13.53
C SER A 453 -15.67 9.93 -13.52
N ILE A 454 -16.01 10.75 -14.51
CA ILE A 454 -15.69 12.19 -14.51
C ILE A 454 -16.60 12.89 -13.50
N GLU A 455 -17.91 12.82 -13.72
CA GLU A 455 -18.91 13.50 -12.88
C GLU A 455 -19.74 12.46 -12.11
N MET A 456 -19.27 12.17 -10.89
CA MET A 456 -19.88 11.18 -10.00
C MET A 456 -21.20 11.68 -9.39
N GLU A 457 -21.89 10.82 -8.62
CA GLU A 457 -23.16 11.18 -8.00
C GLU A 457 -23.03 12.37 -7.03
N ASN A 458 -24.17 13.04 -6.77
CA ASN A 458 -24.23 14.22 -5.91
C ASN A 458 -23.46 14.00 -4.59
N LYS A 459 -22.70 15.05 -4.19
CA LYS A 459 -21.77 15.11 -3.05
C LYS A 459 -20.49 14.29 -3.17
N MET A 460 -20.32 13.40 -4.15
CA MET A 460 -19.06 12.68 -4.31
C MET A 460 -17.97 13.59 -4.88
N CYS A 461 -16.76 13.47 -4.34
CA CYS A 461 -15.58 14.19 -4.77
C CYS A 461 -14.49 13.23 -5.27
N HIS A 462 -13.59 13.77 -6.08
CA HIS A 462 -12.35 13.11 -6.48
C HIS A 462 -11.20 13.49 -5.56
N LYS A 463 -10.17 12.63 -5.47
CA LYS A 463 -8.98 12.88 -4.65
C LYS A 463 -7.71 13.02 -5.48
N LEU A 464 -7.13 14.22 -5.50
CA LEU A 464 -6.03 14.62 -6.38
C LEU A 464 -4.83 15.17 -5.61
N GLY A 465 -3.61 14.85 -6.04
CA GLY A 465 -2.37 15.45 -5.50
C GLY A 465 -1.83 14.87 -4.20
N LEU A 466 -0.94 15.62 -3.55
CA LEU A 466 -0.23 15.26 -2.32
C LEU A 466 -1.09 15.51 -1.08
N ALA A 467 -0.64 15.04 0.10
CA ALA A 467 -1.30 15.26 1.39
C ALA A 467 -2.75 14.76 1.48
N LYS A 468 -3.19 13.85 0.60
CA LYS A 468 -4.53 13.24 0.63
C LYS A 468 -4.97 12.76 2.03
N PRO A 469 -4.11 12.09 2.84
CA PRO A 469 -4.49 11.64 4.17
C PRO A 469 -4.68 12.77 5.19
N LEU A 470 -4.16 13.97 4.91
CA LEU A 470 -4.28 15.15 5.76
C LEU A 470 -5.44 16.06 5.33
N GLY A 471 -6.28 15.61 4.40
CA GLY A 471 -7.48 16.34 3.97
C GLY A 471 -7.34 17.08 2.63
N PHE A 472 -6.13 17.24 2.09
CA PHE A 472 -5.91 17.90 0.79
C PHE A 472 -6.54 17.14 -0.37
N GLY A 473 -6.75 17.83 -1.49
CA GLY A 473 -6.98 17.18 -2.77
C GLY A 473 -8.42 16.78 -3.07
N SER A 474 -9.40 17.16 -2.26
CA SER A 474 -10.82 16.99 -2.60
C SER A 474 -11.20 17.97 -3.71
N VAL A 475 -11.60 17.44 -4.87
CA VAL A 475 -12.01 18.24 -6.03
C VAL A 475 -13.35 17.76 -6.56
N LYS A 476 -14.16 18.68 -7.07
CA LYS A 476 -15.37 18.39 -7.83
C LYS A 476 -15.06 18.55 -9.31
N LEU A 477 -15.63 17.67 -10.12
CA LEU A 477 -15.59 17.77 -11.57
C LEU A 477 -17.00 18.02 -12.10
N SER A 478 -17.11 18.83 -13.14
CA SER A 478 -18.32 18.97 -13.94
C SER A 478 -18.00 18.88 -15.43
N ILE A 479 -18.94 18.35 -16.20
CA ILE A 479 -18.88 18.30 -17.66
C ILE A 479 -19.66 19.48 -18.21
N ASP A 480 -18.96 20.40 -18.86
CA ASP A 480 -19.57 21.58 -19.47
C ASP A 480 -20.09 21.26 -20.88
N GLU A 481 -19.35 20.44 -21.63
CA GLU A 481 -19.72 20.06 -22.99
C GLU A 481 -19.28 18.65 -23.35
N ILE A 482 -20.13 17.93 -24.08
CA ILE A 482 -19.77 16.71 -24.81
C ILE A 482 -20.01 16.97 -26.29
N SER A 483 -18.97 16.75 -27.10
CA SER A 483 -19.04 16.87 -28.55
C SER A 483 -18.55 15.57 -29.20
N VAL A 484 -19.32 15.04 -30.15
CA VAL A 484 -19.01 13.81 -30.89
C VAL A 484 -18.72 14.16 -32.35
N LEU A 485 -17.73 13.48 -32.93
CA LEU A 485 -17.35 13.61 -34.32
C LEU A 485 -18.17 12.64 -35.18
N ASP A 486 -19.00 13.18 -36.09
CA ASP A 486 -19.57 12.45 -37.21
C ASP A 486 -18.50 12.30 -38.30
N VAL A 487 -17.80 11.17 -38.23
CA VAL A 487 -16.69 10.83 -39.14
C VAL A 487 -17.16 10.86 -40.60
N LYS A 488 -18.39 10.41 -40.90
CA LYS A 488 -18.88 10.39 -42.28
C LYS A 488 -19.05 11.82 -42.79
N LYS A 489 -19.67 12.71 -42.01
CA LYS A 489 -19.79 14.13 -42.39
C LYS A 489 -18.44 14.80 -42.53
N ARG A 490 -17.55 14.61 -41.56
CA ARG A 490 -16.20 15.21 -41.53
C ARG A 490 -15.38 14.89 -42.78
N TYR A 491 -15.46 13.67 -43.29
CA TYR A 491 -14.66 13.21 -44.43
C TYR A 491 -15.41 13.24 -45.77
N ASN A 492 -16.72 13.53 -45.79
CA ASN A 492 -17.48 13.75 -47.02
C ASN A 492 -17.55 15.23 -47.46
N SER A 493 -17.04 16.17 -46.66
CA SER A 493 -17.03 17.59 -46.96
C SER A 493 -15.69 18.23 -46.56
N LEU A 494 -15.23 19.20 -47.35
CA LEU A 494 -14.05 20.01 -47.02
C LEU A 494 -14.37 21.16 -46.06
N THR A 495 -15.65 21.51 -45.87
CA THR A 495 -16.10 22.64 -45.05
C THR A 495 -16.86 22.20 -43.79
N ASP A 496 -17.41 20.98 -43.76
CA ASP A 496 -18.09 20.45 -42.57
C ASP A 496 -17.06 19.84 -41.61
N GLU A 497 -16.97 20.40 -40.40
CA GLU A 497 -16.08 19.88 -39.37
C GLU A 497 -16.62 18.60 -38.71
N GLY A 498 -17.87 18.20 -38.99
CA GLY A 498 -18.50 16.97 -38.49
C GLY A 498 -18.77 16.95 -36.98
N TRP A 499 -18.48 18.03 -36.25
CA TRP A 499 -18.68 18.09 -34.80
C TRP A 499 -20.14 18.34 -34.45
N LYS A 500 -20.66 17.54 -33.51
CA LYS A 500 -22.00 17.72 -32.95
C LYS A 500 -21.95 17.76 -31.43
N LYS A 501 -22.48 18.85 -30.85
CA LYS A 501 -22.73 18.95 -29.41
C LYS A 501 -23.88 18.01 -29.02
N VAL A 502 -23.62 17.17 -28.02
CA VAL A 502 -24.50 16.08 -27.57
C VAL A 502 -24.51 15.94 -26.04
N THR A 503 -24.30 17.05 -25.32
CA THR A 503 -24.29 17.08 -23.85
C THR A 503 -25.60 16.54 -23.25
N ASP A 504 -26.73 16.74 -23.93
CA ASP A 504 -28.06 16.22 -23.58
C ASP A 504 -28.12 14.68 -23.53
N GLN A 505 -27.24 14.00 -24.27
CA GLN A 505 -27.17 12.53 -24.30
C GLN A 505 -26.37 11.92 -23.14
N LYS A 506 -25.71 12.73 -22.31
CA LYS A 506 -24.88 12.26 -21.17
C LYS A 506 -25.59 11.19 -20.33
N MET A 507 -26.82 11.48 -19.91
CA MET A 507 -27.56 10.59 -19.02
C MET A 507 -27.96 9.27 -19.69
N LYS A 508 -28.17 9.25 -21.01
CA LYS A 508 -28.41 8.02 -21.77
C LYS A 508 -27.23 7.06 -21.64
N TRP A 509 -26.00 7.54 -21.83
CA TRP A 509 -24.81 6.69 -21.71
C TRP A 509 -24.51 6.29 -20.27
N VAL A 510 -24.67 7.21 -19.31
CA VAL A 510 -24.48 6.89 -17.88
C VAL A 510 -25.49 5.84 -17.41
N ASN A 511 -26.75 5.93 -17.82
CA ASN A 511 -27.77 4.94 -17.46
C ASN A 511 -27.48 3.59 -18.12
N LEU A 512 -27.06 3.55 -19.38
CA LEU A 512 -26.61 2.32 -20.04
C LEU A 512 -25.49 1.64 -19.25
N PHE A 513 -24.48 2.39 -18.80
CA PHE A 513 -23.42 1.83 -17.95
C PHE A 513 -23.98 1.22 -16.64
N LYS A 514 -24.89 1.93 -15.96
CA LYS A 514 -25.51 1.46 -14.71
C LYS A 514 -26.37 0.21 -14.94
N GLU A 515 -27.13 0.15 -16.02
CA GLU A 515 -27.96 -0.98 -16.42
C GLU A 515 -27.10 -2.21 -16.73
N VAL A 516 -26.08 -2.07 -17.59
CA VAL A 516 -25.19 -3.18 -17.94
C VAL A 516 -24.43 -3.71 -16.72
N MET A 517 -23.97 -2.83 -15.81
CA MET A 517 -23.40 -3.26 -14.53
C MET A 517 -24.42 -4.00 -13.66
N SER A 518 -25.67 -3.55 -13.63
CA SER A 518 -26.71 -4.20 -12.82
C SER A 518 -27.03 -5.60 -13.35
N ASP A 519 -27.18 -5.72 -14.67
CA ASP A 519 -27.40 -6.99 -15.37
C ASP A 519 -26.23 -7.96 -15.17
N LYS A 520 -24.99 -7.46 -15.25
CA LYS A 520 -23.78 -8.28 -15.13
C LYS A 520 -23.65 -8.95 -13.76
N TYR A 521 -24.07 -8.27 -12.70
CA TYR A 521 -23.91 -8.70 -11.31
C TYR A 521 -25.25 -9.09 -10.64
N GLU A 522 -26.34 -9.15 -11.41
CA GLU A 522 -27.71 -9.49 -10.94
C GLU A 522 -28.13 -8.70 -9.69
N LYS A 523 -27.75 -7.42 -9.65
CA LYS A 523 -27.94 -6.57 -8.49
C LYS A 523 -28.03 -5.12 -8.94
N SER A 524 -28.85 -4.31 -8.29
CA SER A 524 -28.92 -2.89 -8.67
C SER A 524 -27.56 -2.21 -8.53
N PHE A 525 -27.23 -1.29 -9.45
CA PHE A 525 -25.95 -0.57 -9.46
C PHE A 525 -25.57 0.03 -8.10
N LYS A 526 -26.54 0.60 -7.39
CA LYS A 526 -26.35 1.24 -6.08
C LYS A 526 -26.08 0.23 -4.96
N GLU A 527 -26.37 -1.04 -5.18
CA GLU A 527 -26.20 -2.10 -4.18
C GLU A 527 -24.93 -2.93 -4.37
N LEU A 528 -24.21 -2.73 -5.47
CA LEU A 528 -22.89 -3.32 -5.69
C LEU A 528 -21.92 -2.85 -4.59
N ASN A 529 -21.11 -3.78 -4.06
CA ASN A 529 -20.23 -3.50 -2.93
C ASN A 529 -19.21 -2.39 -3.25
N ASN A 530 -18.63 -2.44 -4.44
CA ASN A 530 -17.70 -1.42 -4.94
C ASN A 530 -18.36 -0.03 -5.01
N ILE A 531 -19.60 0.07 -5.50
CA ILE A 531 -20.33 1.35 -5.60
C ILE A 531 -20.74 1.88 -4.22
N LYS A 532 -21.21 1.00 -3.32
CA LYS A 532 -21.52 1.36 -1.92
C LYS A 532 -20.29 1.92 -1.19
N ASP A 533 -19.16 1.22 -1.30
CA ASP A 533 -17.93 1.64 -0.63
C ASP A 533 -17.36 2.91 -1.26
N LEU A 534 -17.36 3.02 -2.59
CA LEU A 534 -16.91 4.22 -3.29
C LEU A 534 -17.75 5.43 -2.90
N LYS A 535 -19.08 5.30 -2.83
CA LYS A 535 -19.96 6.36 -2.35
C LYS A 535 -19.67 6.76 -0.91
N ALA A 536 -19.44 5.79 -0.02
CA ALA A 536 -19.16 6.04 1.40
C ALA A 536 -17.79 6.70 1.63
N ILE A 537 -16.82 6.48 0.75
CA ILE A 537 -15.48 7.07 0.85
C ILE A 537 -15.42 8.42 0.15
N SER A 538 -15.98 8.52 -1.06
CA SER A 538 -15.92 9.71 -1.93
C SER A 538 -16.87 10.84 -1.49
N SER A 539 -17.87 10.55 -0.66
CA SER A 539 -18.71 11.59 -0.07
C SER A 539 -18.02 12.23 1.15
N PRO A 540 -18.15 13.54 1.37
CA PRO A 540 -17.69 14.20 2.59
C PRO A 540 -18.23 13.54 3.85
N SER A 541 -17.35 13.34 4.83
CA SER A 541 -17.70 12.80 6.13
C SER A 541 -18.15 13.88 7.10
N ILE A 542 -19.13 13.55 7.95
CA ILE A 542 -19.53 14.33 9.12
C ILE A 542 -18.52 14.16 10.27
N LEU A 543 -17.93 12.96 10.40
CA LEU A 543 -16.91 12.68 11.41
C LEU A 543 -15.55 13.29 11.02
N PRO A 544 -14.72 13.72 11.99
CA PRO A 544 -13.34 14.10 11.77
C PRO A 544 -12.57 12.98 11.06
N VAL A 545 -11.68 13.35 10.14
CA VAL A 545 -10.87 12.39 9.37
C VAL A 545 -9.39 12.69 9.62
N HIS A 546 -8.69 11.80 10.31
CA HIS A 546 -7.26 11.93 10.56
C HIS A 546 -6.65 10.57 10.89
N TYR A 547 -5.31 10.47 10.89
CA TYR A 547 -4.64 9.23 11.26
C TYR A 547 -5.03 8.77 12.67
N PRO A 548 -5.11 7.45 12.92
CA PRO A 548 -5.46 6.95 14.23
C PRO A 548 -4.53 7.45 15.34
N ARG A 549 -5.14 8.01 16.38
CA ARG A 549 -4.47 8.52 17.58
C ARG A 549 -5.38 8.36 18.81
N MET A 550 -4.79 8.42 19.99
CA MET A 550 -5.50 8.24 21.27
C MET A 550 -6.27 9.47 21.70
N ASP A 551 -5.79 10.66 21.33
CA ASP A 551 -6.34 11.93 21.79
C ASP A 551 -6.94 12.74 20.64
N LYS A 552 -7.86 13.65 20.98
CA LYS A 552 -8.46 14.55 19.98
C LYS A 552 -7.45 15.53 19.39
N LYS A 553 -6.40 15.90 20.13
CA LYS A 553 -5.34 16.77 19.62
C LYS A 553 -4.18 15.95 19.04
N PRO A 554 -3.53 16.41 17.97
CA PRO A 554 -2.31 15.79 17.47
C PRO A 554 -1.22 15.77 18.55
N ASP A 555 -0.49 14.66 18.65
CA ASP A 555 0.68 14.53 19.52
C ASP A 555 1.87 15.27 18.88
N GLU A 556 2.47 16.21 19.62
CA GLU A 556 3.62 17.03 19.17
C GLU A 556 4.84 16.17 18.81
N LYS A 557 5.05 15.07 19.54
CA LYS A 557 6.13 14.09 19.28
C LYS A 557 5.80 13.17 18.11
N GLY A 558 4.56 13.18 17.61
CA GLY A 558 4.14 12.37 16.46
C GLY A 558 3.99 10.88 16.78
N GLU A 559 3.70 10.53 18.04
CA GLU A 559 3.64 9.13 18.51
C GLU A 559 2.34 8.39 18.13
N ASN A 560 1.70 8.77 17.02
CA ASN A 560 0.50 8.12 16.49
C ASN A 560 0.69 6.60 16.25
N PHE A 561 1.95 6.15 16.10
CA PHE A 561 2.27 4.74 15.95
C PHE A 561 1.81 3.86 17.13
N LYS A 562 1.67 4.44 18.34
CA LYS A 562 1.20 3.74 19.55
C LYS A 562 -0.22 3.17 19.37
N TRP A 563 -1.05 3.82 18.56
CA TRP A 563 -2.40 3.35 18.29
C TRP A 563 -2.39 1.99 17.56
N PHE A 564 -1.47 1.79 16.61
CA PHE A 564 -1.40 0.54 15.83
C PHE A 564 -1.04 -0.69 16.68
N ALA A 565 -0.48 -0.51 17.87
CA ALA A 565 -0.24 -1.61 18.81
C ALA A 565 -1.53 -2.30 19.27
N GLN A 566 -2.69 -1.62 19.17
CA GLN A 566 -3.99 -2.15 19.60
C GLN A 566 -4.63 -3.11 18.59
N LYS A 567 -4.11 -3.20 17.36
CA LYS A 567 -4.62 -4.07 16.29
C LYS A 567 -6.13 -3.92 16.01
N ILE A 568 -6.65 -2.69 16.08
CA ILE A 568 -8.06 -2.41 15.78
C ILE A 568 -8.25 -2.41 14.26
N PRO A 569 -9.04 -3.34 13.68
CA PRO A 569 -9.27 -3.37 12.25
C PRO A 569 -10.18 -2.22 11.81
N LEU A 570 -10.08 -1.82 10.54
CA LEU A 570 -11.02 -0.86 9.96
C LEU A 570 -12.35 -1.54 9.66
N GLU A 571 -13.46 -0.84 9.87
CA GLU A 571 -14.76 -1.32 9.40
C GLU A 571 -14.85 -1.30 7.87
N ILE A 572 -15.78 -2.06 7.31
CA ILE A 572 -16.13 -1.97 5.88
C ILE A 572 -16.60 -0.55 5.59
N ALA A 573 -16.11 0.07 4.51
CA ALA A 573 -16.32 1.49 4.24
C ALA A 573 -17.79 1.94 4.29
N SER A 574 -18.70 1.14 3.72
CA SER A 574 -20.14 1.39 3.73
C SER A 574 -20.85 1.12 5.06
N LYS A 575 -20.17 0.49 6.03
CA LYS A 575 -20.62 0.22 7.40
C LYS A 575 -19.81 0.99 8.47
N ASP A 576 -18.84 1.81 8.03
CA ASP A 576 -17.84 2.42 8.91
C ASP A 576 -18.43 3.56 9.72
N THR A 577 -18.56 3.33 11.03
CA THR A 577 -19.10 4.30 11.99
C THR A 577 -18.00 5.08 12.72
N GLY A 578 -16.73 4.94 12.30
CA GLY A 578 -15.58 5.61 12.90
C GLY A 578 -14.94 4.86 14.06
N LEU A 579 -13.67 5.13 14.31
CA LEU A 579 -12.87 4.64 15.43
C LEU A 579 -13.08 5.55 16.65
N ALA A 580 -13.01 5.00 17.86
CA ALA A 580 -13.07 5.77 19.09
C ALA A 580 -11.67 6.21 19.55
N TYR A 581 -11.54 7.44 20.07
CA TYR A 581 -10.28 7.95 20.63
C TYR A 581 -9.80 7.13 21.86
N ASN A 582 -10.72 6.76 22.76
CA ASN A 582 -10.42 6.18 24.08
C ASN A 582 -10.77 4.68 24.22
N PHE A 583 -10.40 3.84 23.24
CA PHE A 583 -10.80 2.42 23.24
C PHE A 583 -10.35 1.65 24.51
N ILE A 584 -9.20 2.01 25.10
CA ILE A 584 -8.61 1.34 26.28
C ILE A 584 -9.38 1.63 27.57
N ASN A 585 -9.95 2.83 27.74
CA ASN A 585 -10.59 3.21 29.01
C ASN A 585 -11.85 2.39 29.34
N LYS A 586 -12.43 1.68 28.36
CA LYS A 586 -13.54 0.74 28.58
C LYS A 586 -13.08 -0.69 28.83
N LYS A 587 -12.05 -1.17 28.13
CA LYS A 587 -11.56 -2.55 28.28
C LYS A 587 -10.81 -2.72 29.61
N GLU A 588 -9.99 -1.76 30.00
CA GLU A 588 -9.38 -1.75 31.34
C GLU A 588 -10.41 -1.52 32.46
N LYS A 589 -11.47 -0.74 32.23
CA LYS A 589 -12.58 -0.62 33.22
C LYS A 589 -13.37 -1.92 33.34
N MET A 590 -13.57 -2.68 32.26
CA MET A 590 -14.19 -4.01 32.32
C MET A 590 -13.27 -5.03 33.00
N GLU A 591 -11.99 -5.09 32.62
CA GLU A 591 -11.02 -6.02 33.22
C GLU A 591 -10.75 -5.69 34.70
N LYS A 592 -10.68 -4.41 35.10
CA LYS A 592 -10.61 -4.01 36.52
C LYS A 592 -11.90 -4.26 37.30
N LYS A 593 -13.06 -4.35 36.64
CA LYS A 593 -14.34 -4.70 37.27
C LYS A 593 -14.48 -6.22 37.45
N VAL A 594 -13.88 -7.01 36.56
CA VAL A 594 -13.76 -8.47 36.69
C VAL A 594 -12.70 -8.84 37.75
N LEU A 595 -11.54 -8.17 37.76
CA LEU A 595 -10.48 -8.37 38.76
C LEU A 595 -10.80 -7.80 40.16
N ARG A 596 -11.91 -7.06 40.33
CA ARG A 596 -12.44 -6.65 41.66
C ARG A 596 -13.49 -7.62 42.19
N ASN A 597 -13.95 -8.55 41.38
CA ASN A 597 -14.90 -9.60 41.75
C ASN A 597 -14.24 -11.00 41.76
N PHE A 598 -12.90 -11.05 41.82
CA PHE A 598 -12.09 -12.25 42.07
C PHE A 598 -11.14 -12.00 43.22
#